data_AF-A0A3D3KRP3-F1
#
_entry.id   AF-A0A3D3KRP3-F1
#
_cell.length_a   1.000
_cell.length_b   1.000
_cell.length_c   1.000
_cell.angle_alpha   90.00
_cell.angle_beta   90.00
_cell.angle_gamma   90.00
#
_symmetry.space_group_name_H-M   'P 1'
#
loop_
_entity.id
_entity.type
_entity.pdbx_description
1 polymer ?
#
loop_
_entity_poly.entity_id
_entity_poly.type
_entity_poly.pdbx_seq_one_letter_code
_entity_poly.pdbx_strand_id
1 'polypeptide(L)'
;MPSNWDSLDVSLRESVQESVEIYERVRPALKLVTRDVLHILRAMLKDTEVTPLFVTGRTKSVESFREKISRVEEPLEPGGPPVLKFPDPFRTLNDMVGVRVITKLP
;
A
#
# COMPACT_ATOMS: atom_id res chain seq x y z
N MET A 1 -4.94 16.82 -11.61
CA MET A 1 -4.12 15.92 -12.45
C MET A 1 -4.95 14.69 -12.73
N PRO A 2 -4.93 14.12 -13.94
CA PRO A 2 -5.57 12.83 -14.20
C PRO A 2 -4.97 11.76 -13.27
N SER A 3 -5.79 10.85 -12.75
CA SER A 3 -5.32 9.77 -11.90
C SER A 3 -4.56 8.74 -12.74
N ASN A 4 -3.64 7.97 -12.14
CA ASN A 4 -2.94 6.91 -12.87
C ASN A 4 -3.94 5.90 -13.48
N TRP A 5 -5.05 5.66 -12.77
CA TRP A 5 -6.16 4.85 -13.24
C TRP A 5 -6.80 5.37 -14.54
N ASP A 6 -7.04 6.68 -14.63
CA ASP A 6 -7.69 7.28 -15.79
C ASP A 6 -6.79 7.23 -17.04
N SER A 7 -5.47 7.15 -16.88
CA SER A 7 -4.51 7.04 -17.99
C SER A 7 -4.28 5.63 -18.51
N LEU A 8 -4.81 4.59 -17.85
CA LEU A 8 -4.59 3.21 -18.26
C LEU A 8 -5.38 2.83 -19.51
N ASP A 9 -4.75 1.99 -20.34
CA ASP A 9 -5.43 1.25 -21.40
C ASP A 9 -6.44 0.24 -20.83
N VAL A 10 -7.42 -0.14 -21.64
CA VAL A 10 -8.56 -0.99 -21.22
C VAL A 10 -8.10 -2.32 -20.59
N SER A 11 -7.13 -3.00 -21.21
CA SER A 11 -6.61 -4.28 -20.71
C SER A 11 -5.92 -4.14 -19.35
N LEU A 12 -5.15 -3.07 -19.15
CA LEU A 12 -4.48 -2.82 -17.86
C LEU A 12 -5.50 -2.44 -16.77
N ARG A 13 -6.58 -1.73 -17.13
CA ARG A 13 -7.66 -1.41 -16.19
C ARG A 13 -8.37 -2.66 -15.68
N GLU A 14 -8.62 -3.65 -16.53
CA GLU A 14 -9.24 -4.92 -16.12
C GLU A 14 -8.39 -5.64 -15.07
N SER A 15 -7.08 -5.79 -15.31
CA SER A 15 -6.16 -6.41 -14.36
C SER A 15 -6.09 -5.66 -13.02
N VAL A 16 -6.08 -4.32 -13.07
CA VAL A 16 -6.12 -3.49 -11.86
C VAL A 16 -7.46 -3.66 -11.12
N GLN A 17 -8.58 -3.72 -11.84
CA GLN A 17 -9.91 -3.87 -11.25
C GLN A 17 -10.06 -5.21 -10.52
N GLU A 18 -9.58 -6.32 -11.10
CA GLU A 18 -9.56 -7.63 -10.44
C GLU A 18 -8.76 -7.58 -9.13
N SER A 19 -7.60 -6.93 -9.15
CA SER A 19 -6.77 -6.75 -7.96
C SER A 19 -7.46 -5.88 -6.90
N VAL A 20 -8.21 -4.86 -7.30
CA VAL A 20 -8.99 -4.00 -6.40
C VAL A 20 -10.08 -4.81 -5.71
N GLU A 21 -10.82 -5.64 -6.44
CA GLU A 21 -11.90 -6.48 -5.86
C GLU A 21 -11.36 -7.51 -4.87
N ILE A 22 -10.20 -8.10 -5.15
CA ILE A 22 -9.51 -8.96 -4.19
C ILE A 22 -9.13 -8.13 -2.96
N TYR A 23 -8.53 -6.95 -3.16
CA TYR A 23 -8.09 -6.10 -2.06
C TYR A 23 -9.26 -5.66 -1.16
N GLU A 24 -10.39 -5.27 -1.74
CA GLU A 24 -11.60 -4.91 -1.02
C GLU A 24 -12.07 -6.03 -0.09
N ARG A 25 -12.06 -7.28 -0.58
CA ARG A 25 -12.45 -8.47 0.20
C ARG A 25 -11.49 -8.76 1.35
N VAL A 26 -10.17 -8.61 1.15
CA VAL A 26 -9.17 -8.93 2.18
C VAL A 26 -8.89 -7.77 3.15
N ARG A 27 -9.22 -6.54 2.78
CA ARG A 27 -8.92 -5.33 3.56
C ARG A 27 -9.45 -5.36 5.00
N PRO A 28 -10.63 -5.90 5.32
CA PRO A 28 -11.06 -6.05 6.71
C PRO A 28 -10.10 -6.88 7.56
N ALA A 29 -9.54 -7.96 7.02
CA ALA A 29 -8.52 -8.76 7.72
C ALA A 29 -7.22 -7.97 7.91
N LEU A 30 -6.79 -7.20 6.91
CA LEU A 30 -5.60 -6.33 7.01
C LEU A 30 -5.76 -5.23 8.07
N LYS A 31 -6.99 -4.77 8.36
CA LYS A 31 -7.23 -3.86 9.49
C LYS A 31 -6.94 -4.51 10.83
N LEU A 32 -7.25 -5.79 11.00
CA LEU A 32 -6.91 -6.55 12.21
C LEU A 32 -5.39 -6.67 12.34
N VAL A 33 -4.70 -7.06 11.27
CA VAL A 33 -3.22 -7.08 11.23
C VAL A 33 -2.64 -5.72 11.59
N THR A 34 -3.19 -4.62 11.06
CA THR A 34 -2.72 -3.26 11.37
C THR A 34 -2.83 -2.95 12.86
N ARG A 35 -3.95 -3.35 13.49
CA ARG A 35 -4.15 -3.18 14.94
C ARG A 35 -3.12 -4.00 15.73
N ASP A 36 -2.88 -5.24 15.33
CA ASP A 36 -2.00 -6.15 16.05
C ASP A 36 -0.53 -5.69 15.94
N VAL A 37 -0.12 -5.23 14.76
CA VAL A 37 1.20 -4.58 14.55
C VAL A 37 1.37 -3.36 15.45
N LEU A 38 0.34 -2.50 15.57
CA LEU A 38 0.40 -1.35 16.48
C LEU A 38 0.52 -1.77 17.95
N HIS A 39 -0.15 -2.84 18.34
CA HIS A 39 -0.08 -3.35 19.70
C HIS A 39 1.32 -3.86 20.02
N ILE A 40 1.89 -4.68 19.13
CA ILE A 40 3.26 -5.21 19.25
C ILE A 40 4.26 -4.06 19.35
N LEU A 41 4.18 -3.08 18.44
CA LEU A 41 5.12 -1.96 18.42
C LEU A 41 5.04 -1.11 19.70
N ARG A 42 3.84 -0.83 20.20
CA ARG A 42 3.66 -0.10 21.46
C ARG A 42 4.20 -0.87 22.65
N ALA A 43 4.02 -2.19 22.68
CA ALA A 43 4.59 -3.05 23.72
C ALA A 43 6.12 -3.01 23.68
N MET A 44 6.73 -3.10 22.49
CA MET A 44 8.19 -3.02 22.32
C MET A 44 8.77 -1.69 22.80
N LEU A 45 8.04 -0.58 22.63
CA LEU A 45 8.53 0.76 22.99
C LEU A 45 8.36 1.09 24.48
N LYS A 46 7.54 0.35 25.23
CA LYS A 46 7.17 0.68 26.63
C LYS A 46 8.37 0.75 27.57
N ASP A 47 9.35 -0.13 27.38
CA ASP A 47 10.51 -0.28 28.26
C ASP A 47 11.79 0.28 27.62
N THR A 48 11.63 1.20 26.66
CA THR A 48 12.76 1.86 25.96
C THR A 48 12.87 3.31 26.38
N GLU A 49 14.07 3.88 26.24
CA GLU A 49 14.30 5.32 26.47
C GLU A 49 13.60 6.21 25.42
N VAL A 50 13.19 5.63 24.30
CA VAL A 50 12.48 6.34 23.24
C VAL A 50 11.02 6.52 23.63
N THR A 51 10.63 7.75 23.95
CA THR A 51 9.23 8.11 24.17
C THR A 51 8.62 8.68 22.88
N PRO A 52 7.87 7.88 22.10
CA PRO A 52 7.19 8.40 20.91
C PRO A 52 6.11 9.42 21.31
N LEU A 53 6.02 10.51 20.55
CA LEU A 53 4.90 11.45 20.59
C LEU A 53 3.61 10.77 20.13
N PHE A 54 3.69 10.04 19.01
CA PHE A 54 2.56 9.35 18.41
C PHE A 54 2.98 8.04 17.78
N VAL A 55 2.19 6.99 18.00
CA VAL A 55 2.26 5.71 17.28
C VAL A 55 0.88 5.44 16.69
N THR A 56 0.75 5.60 15.37
CA THR A 56 -0.49 5.38 14.64
C THR A 56 -0.28 4.41 13.49
N GLY A 57 -1.34 3.72 13.08
CA GLY A 57 -1.29 2.75 11.99
C GLY A 57 -2.44 2.96 11.05
N ARG A 58 -2.23 2.63 9.79
CA ARG A 58 -3.19 2.80 8.71
C ARG A 58 -3.11 1.61 7.77
N THR A 59 -4.25 0.96 7.56
CA THR A 59 -4.45 0.08 6.42
C THR A 59 -4.74 0.93 5.20
N LYS A 60 -4.03 0.71 4.09
CA LYS A 60 -4.21 1.47 2.85
C LYS A 60 -5.68 1.48 2.41
N SER A 61 -6.19 2.63 1.94
CA SER A 61 -7.56 2.70 1.40
C SER A 61 -7.63 2.02 0.04
N VAL A 62 -8.82 1.62 -0.37
CA VAL A 62 -9.05 1.00 -1.69
C VAL A 62 -8.66 1.96 -2.80
N GLU A 63 -9.07 3.22 -2.70
CA GLU A 63 -8.70 4.27 -3.65
C GLU A 63 -7.18 4.44 -3.77
N SER A 64 -6.46 4.56 -2.64
CA SER A 64 -5.00 4.66 -2.66
C SER A 64 -4.33 3.38 -3.14
N PHE A 65 -4.96 2.21 -2.95
CA PHE A 65 -4.47 0.95 -3.49
C PHE A 65 -4.61 0.93 -5.01
N ARG A 66 -5.80 1.21 -5.55
CA ARG A 66 -6.06 1.33 -7.00
C ARG A 66 -5.08 2.30 -7.65
N GLU A 67 -4.93 3.49 -7.08
CA GLU A 67 -4.03 4.51 -7.61
C GLU A 67 -2.56 4.08 -7.59
N LYS A 68 -2.15 3.30 -6.59
CA LYS A 68 -0.78 2.79 -6.49
C LYS A 68 -0.50 1.73 -7.55
N ILE A 69 -1.43 0.78 -7.73
CA ILE A 69 -1.25 -0.36 -8.65
C ILE A 69 -1.51 0.03 -10.11
N SER A 70 -2.18 1.16 -10.35
CA SER A 70 -2.36 1.73 -11.69
C SER A 70 -1.12 2.38 -12.27
N ARG A 71 0.00 2.40 -11.53
CA ARG A 71 1.25 2.98 -12.02
C ARG A 71 1.86 2.07 -13.07
N VAL A 72 2.28 2.67 -14.17
CA VAL A 72 3.02 1.99 -15.24
C VAL A 72 4.52 2.28 -15.13
N GLU A 73 5.32 1.43 -15.76
CA GLU A 73 6.75 1.63 -15.98
C GLU A 73 7.10 1.44 -17.45
N GLU A 74 8.26 1.97 -17.82
CA GLU A 74 8.76 1.82 -19.19
C GLU A 74 8.97 0.32 -19.51
N PRO A 75 8.64 -0.11 -20.74
CA PRO A 75 8.84 -1.48 -21.15
C PRO A 75 10.33 -1.82 -21.18
N LEU A 76 10.64 -3.10 -20.92
CA LEU A 76 12.00 -3.62 -20.99
C LEU A 76 12.60 -3.53 -22.41
N GLU A 77 11.75 -3.57 -23.43
CA GLU A 77 12.14 -3.42 -24.84
C GLU A 77 11.82 -2.00 -25.34
N PRO A 78 12.76 -1.32 -26.03
CA PRO A 78 12.51 -0.01 -26.61
C PRO A 78 11.31 -0.03 -27.58
N GLY A 79 10.28 0.78 -27.27
CA GLY A 79 9.05 0.87 -28.07
C GLY A 79 7.97 -0.16 -27.73
N GLY A 80 8.17 -0.98 -26.68
CA GLY A 80 7.12 -1.87 -26.18
C GLY A 80 5.92 -1.13 -25.56
N PRO A 81 4.81 -1.83 -25.28
CA PRO A 81 3.68 -1.25 -24.54
C PRO A 81 4.04 -1.04 -23.06
N PRO A 82 3.47 -0.01 -22.40
CA PRO A 82 3.69 0.22 -20.98
C PRO A 82 3.19 -0.98 -20.16
N VAL A 83 3.91 -1.32 -19.09
CA VAL A 83 3.55 -2.43 -18.20
C VAL A 83 3.21 -1.90 -16.81
N LEU A 84 2.34 -2.61 -16.08
CA LEU A 84 2.07 -2.26 -14.69
C LEU A 84 3.33 -2.43 -13.86
N LYS A 85 3.68 -1.41 -13.08
CA LYS A 85 4.78 -1.46 -12.11
C LYS A 85 4.57 -2.52 -11.02
N PHE A 86 3.33 -2.90 -10.79
CA PHE A 86 2.93 -3.89 -9.79
C PHE A 86 2.05 -4.96 -10.47
N PRO A 87 2.63 -5.86 -11.27
CA PRO A 87 1.86 -6.88 -12.01
C PRO A 87 1.26 -7.93 -11.07
N ASP A 88 1.90 -8.18 -9.92
CA ASP A 88 1.33 -8.93 -8.80
C ASP A 88 1.39 -8.05 -7.54
N PRO A 89 0.38 -7.20 -7.31
CA PRO A 89 0.41 -6.24 -6.22
C PRO A 89 0.43 -6.90 -4.84
N PHE A 90 -0.06 -8.14 -4.70
CA PHE A 90 -0.08 -8.85 -3.42
C PHE A 90 1.28 -9.42 -3.03
N ARG A 91 2.17 -9.66 -4.01
CA ARG A 91 3.56 -10.05 -3.76
C ARG A 91 4.52 -8.86 -3.72
N THR A 92 4.20 -7.78 -4.43
CA THR A 92 5.13 -6.67 -4.65
C THR A 92 4.86 -5.44 -3.77
N LEU A 93 3.62 -5.21 -3.31
CA LEU A 93 3.31 -4.09 -2.42
C LEU A 93 3.56 -4.44 -0.95
N ASN A 94 4.51 -3.73 -0.35
CA ASN A 94 4.85 -3.89 1.07
C ASN A 94 4.18 -2.85 1.99
N ASP A 95 3.43 -1.90 1.43
CA ASP A 95 2.85 -0.77 2.16
C ASP A 95 1.32 -0.89 2.34
N MET A 96 0.78 -2.12 2.38
CA MET A 96 -0.65 -2.35 2.68
C MET A 96 -1.00 -2.03 4.14
N VAL A 97 -0.07 -2.33 5.04
CA VAL A 97 -0.11 -1.99 6.47
C VAL A 97 1.01 -0.99 6.75
N GLY A 98 0.64 0.27 6.99
CA GLY A 98 1.59 1.33 7.32
C GLY A 98 1.53 1.69 8.79
N VAL A 99 2.69 1.97 9.39
CA VAL A 99 2.81 2.50 10.75
C VAL A 99 3.57 3.81 10.71
N ARG A 100 3.10 4.79 11.49
CA ARG A 100 3.74 6.08 11.68
C ARG A 100 4.13 6.22 13.14
N VAL A 101 5.42 6.29 13.38
CA VAL A 101 6.03 6.60 14.69
C VAL A 101 6.64 7.98 14.58
N ILE A 102 6.23 8.89 15.47
CA ILE A 102 6.83 10.21 15.59
C ILE A 102 7.46 10.28 16.96
N THR A 103 8.77 10.54 17.02
CA THR A 103 9.53 10.67 18.25
C THR A 103 9.99 12.11 18.42
N LYS A 104 10.33 12.50 19.65
CA LYS A 104 11.14 13.69 19.86
C LYS A 104 12.58 13.38 19.46
N LEU A 105 13.24 14.33 18.82
CA LEU A 105 14.70 14.29 18.71
C LEU A 105 15.30 14.61 20.09
N PRO A 106 16.45 14.02 20.44
CA PRO A 106 17.14 14.32 21.70
C PRO A 106 17.50 15.81 21.81
#